data_AF-A0A938S3Q1-F1
#
_entry.id   AF-A0A938S3Q1-F1
#
_cell.length_a   1.000
_cell.length_b   1.000
_cell.length_c   1.000
_cell.angle_alpha   90.00
_cell.angle_beta   90.00
_cell.angle_gamma   90.00
#
_symmetry.space_group_name_H-M   'P 1'
#
loop_
_entity.id
_entity.type
_entity.pdbx_description
1 polymer ?
#
loop_
_entity_poly.entity_id
_entity_poly.type
_entity_poly.pdbx_seq_one_letter_code
_entity_poly.pdbx_strand_id
1 'polypeptide(L)'
;MSRVRKVLPQDPVQLSISVLSRRIQTLSVILTGMSILVAALAVCYQIGSNERGPLFGKTDPRVSVGPEITIGNGLWGWGLACDVALVNLGTRAFDVGRMEAYLALDKGSPEQRKTLLGFSGKPWYSGEWRPLGYFSAKADGGGWTGGVTFTERRSQSQTRRTGDLSCRVFREIQDKYFSDNEKALNAKRLTYEVSDALSEEMRSTVASDVAWIEPGTYRLLISIPRADKKGKFVYRGGFSFEVTDSNVEILSELQARAYKFPPEAIGNWHMSFQVRPIIEPLDKAQTDRLATEADRAREAAGATVAP
;
A
#
# COMPACT_ATOMS: atom_id res chain seq x y z
N MET A 1 -99.51 19.23 9.94
CA MET A 1 -98.87 20.55 10.08
C MET A 1 -97.90 20.54 11.25
N SER A 2 -96.82 21.31 11.11
CA SER A 2 -95.47 21.16 11.67
C SER A 2 -95.33 21.07 13.20
N ARG A 3 -94.57 20.07 13.69
CA ARG A 3 -93.99 20.05 15.04
C ARG A 3 -92.68 20.85 15.01
N VAL A 4 -92.66 22.02 15.65
CA VAL A 4 -91.42 22.76 15.91
C VAL A 4 -90.63 22.02 17.00
N ARG A 5 -89.56 21.33 16.61
CA ARG A 5 -88.55 20.83 17.56
C ARG A 5 -87.81 22.03 18.14
N LYS A 6 -88.00 22.29 19.44
CA LYS A 6 -87.07 23.11 20.23
C LYS A 6 -85.72 22.39 20.26
N VAL A 7 -84.74 22.92 19.53
CA VAL A 7 -83.34 22.53 19.66
C VAL A 7 -82.82 23.23 20.91
N LEU A 8 -82.47 22.47 21.93
CA LEU A 8 -81.77 22.99 23.12
C LEU A 8 -80.41 23.58 22.70
N PRO A 9 -79.98 24.73 23.26
CA PRO A 9 -78.66 25.26 23.00
C PRO A 9 -77.61 24.26 23.50
N GLN A 10 -76.61 23.97 22.66
CA GLN A 10 -75.46 23.15 23.05
C GLN A 10 -74.79 23.76 24.28
N ASP A 11 -74.51 22.92 25.28
CA ASP A 11 -73.85 23.36 26.52
C ASP A 11 -72.52 24.04 26.21
N PRO A 12 -72.26 25.25 26.73
CA PRO A 12 -71.00 25.98 26.50
C PRO A 12 -69.77 25.20 27.00
N VAL A 13 -69.96 24.23 27.90
CA VAL A 13 -68.95 23.29 28.37
C VAL A 13 -68.54 22.28 27.29
N GLN A 14 -69.48 21.76 26.49
CA GLN A 14 -69.15 20.84 25.39
C GLN A 14 -68.49 21.57 24.20
N LEU A 15 -68.88 22.82 23.95
CA LEU A 15 -68.23 23.67 22.95
C LEU A 15 -66.79 24.02 23.35
N SER A 16 -66.53 24.31 24.62
CA SER A 16 -65.18 24.60 25.12
C SER A 16 -64.27 23.37 25.14
N ILE A 17 -64.78 22.19 25.50
CA ILE A 17 -64.01 20.92 25.44
C ILE A 17 -63.68 20.54 23.99
N SER A 18 -64.62 20.70 23.04
CA SER A 18 -64.37 20.39 21.63
C SER A 18 -63.39 21.37 20.97
N VAL A 19 -63.42 22.65 21.31
CA VAL A 19 -62.42 23.64 20.88
C VAL A 19 -61.05 23.35 21.50
N LEU A 20 -60.98 22.99 22.78
CA LEU A 20 -59.74 22.60 23.45
C LEU A 20 -59.15 21.32 22.84
N SER A 21 -59.98 20.30 22.58
CA SER A 21 -59.57 19.05 21.92
C SER A 21 -59.02 19.30 20.51
N ARG A 22 -59.64 20.17 19.72
CA ARG A 22 -59.12 20.56 18.40
C ARG A 22 -57.77 21.27 18.51
N ARG A 23 -57.63 22.19 19.46
CA ARG A 23 -56.36 22.90 19.70
C ARG A 23 -55.24 21.94 20.12
N ILE A 24 -55.53 20.97 20.99
CA ILE A 24 -54.57 19.94 21.43
C ILE A 24 -54.18 19.04 20.25
N GLN A 25 -55.12 18.63 19.40
CA GLN A 25 -54.83 17.87 18.18
C GLN A 25 -53.95 18.67 17.21
N THR A 26 -54.26 19.95 16.97
CA THR A 26 -53.43 20.83 16.13
C THR A 26 -52.02 20.97 16.69
N LEU A 27 -51.88 21.19 18.00
CA LEU A 27 -50.57 21.27 18.66
C LEU A 27 -49.78 19.97 18.50
N SER A 28 -50.45 18.82 18.66
CA SER A 28 -49.83 17.49 18.55
C SER A 28 -49.34 17.21 17.12
N VAL A 29 -50.09 17.63 16.09
CA VAL A 29 -49.68 17.52 14.68
C VAL A 29 -48.47 18.40 14.41
N ILE A 30 -48.47 19.65 14.91
CA ILE A 30 -47.33 20.58 14.76
C ILE A 30 -46.09 20.01 15.45
N LEU A 31 -46.22 19.52 16.69
CA LEU A 31 -45.14 18.89 17.44
C LEU A 31 -44.60 17.66 16.71
N THR A 32 -45.48 16.79 16.20
CA THR A 32 -45.09 15.59 15.45
C THR A 32 -44.34 15.97 14.17
N GLY A 33 -44.83 16.96 13.43
CA GLY A 33 -44.15 17.47 12.23
C GLY A 33 -42.76 18.04 12.53
N MET A 34 -42.63 18.80 13.63
CA MET A 34 -41.34 19.31 14.09
C MET A 34 -40.40 18.19 14.52
N SER A 35 -40.90 17.17 15.25
CA SER A 35 -40.10 16.00 15.65
C SER A 35 -39.59 15.20 14.44
N ILE A 36 -40.42 15.01 13.41
CA ILE A 36 -40.00 14.34 12.17
C ILE A 36 -38.92 15.16 11.45
N LEU A 37 -39.08 16.50 11.39
CA LEU A 37 -38.09 17.37 10.79
C LEU A 37 -36.74 17.31 11.52
N VAL A 38 -36.77 17.37 12.85
CA VAL A 38 -35.55 17.26 13.68
C VAL A 38 -34.90 15.89 13.51
N ALA A 39 -35.69 14.80 13.46
CA ALA A 39 -35.17 13.46 13.20
C ALA A 39 -34.54 13.35 11.80
N ALA A 40 -35.17 13.92 10.77
CA ALA A 40 -34.62 13.95 9.42
C ALA A 40 -33.31 14.76 9.35
N LEU A 41 -33.25 15.91 10.02
CA LEU A 41 -32.04 16.73 10.10
C LEU A 41 -30.92 16.02 10.88
N ALA A 42 -31.24 15.33 11.97
CA ALA A 42 -30.28 14.54 12.74
C ALA A 42 -29.74 13.37 11.92
N VAL A 43 -30.58 12.69 11.14
CA VAL A 43 -30.15 11.66 10.19
C VAL A 43 -29.26 12.27 9.10
N CYS A 44 -29.64 13.38 8.47
CA CYS A 44 -28.80 14.07 7.49
C CYS A 44 -27.45 14.52 8.08
N TYR A 45 -27.44 15.00 9.32
CA TYR A 45 -26.23 15.40 10.04
C TYR A 45 -25.33 14.19 10.32
N GLN A 46 -25.87 13.11 10.89
CA GLN A 46 -25.10 11.88 11.14
C GLN A 46 -24.60 11.22 9.85
N ILE A 47 -25.40 11.26 8.80
CA ILE A 47 -25.01 10.83 7.46
C ILE A 47 -23.82 11.66 6.94
N GLY A 48 -23.76 12.94 7.29
CA GLY A 48 -22.69 13.87 6.92
C GLY A 48 -21.45 13.82 7.80
N SER A 49 -21.57 13.43 9.08
CA SER A 49 -20.49 13.47 10.09
C SER A 49 -19.95 12.10 10.50
N ASN A 50 -20.36 11.02 9.83
CA ASN A 50 -19.89 9.66 10.12
C ASN A 50 -18.36 9.56 9.97
N GLU A 51 -17.70 8.81 10.85
CA GLU A 51 -16.25 8.60 10.88
C GLU A 51 -15.70 7.92 9.60
N ARG A 52 -16.57 7.32 8.77
CA ARG A 52 -16.24 6.80 7.43
C ARG A 52 -16.34 7.84 6.30
N GLY A 53 -16.63 9.10 6.65
CA GLY A 53 -16.98 10.20 5.77
C GLY A 53 -18.48 10.20 5.41
N PRO A 54 -19.01 11.31 4.86
CA PRO A 54 -20.38 11.39 4.36
C PRO A 54 -20.78 10.21 3.47
N LEU A 55 -21.99 9.64 3.65
CA LEU A 55 -22.49 8.56 2.77
C LEU A 55 -22.53 8.98 1.29
N PHE A 56 -22.77 10.26 1.03
CA PHE A 56 -22.74 10.88 -0.31
C PHE A 56 -21.39 11.52 -0.65
N GLY A 57 -20.36 11.28 0.16
CA GLY A 57 -19.02 11.80 -0.06
C GLY A 57 -18.38 11.22 -1.32
N LYS A 58 -17.49 12.02 -1.91
CA LYS A 58 -16.71 11.62 -3.09
C LYS A 58 -15.28 11.34 -2.65
N THR A 59 -14.67 10.32 -3.26
CA THR A 59 -13.24 10.03 -3.13
C THR A 59 -12.47 10.92 -4.10
N ASP A 60 -11.40 11.58 -3.66
CA ASP A 60 -10.48 12.31 -4.55
C ASP A 60 -9.03 11.88 -4.25
N PRO A 61 -8.62 10.68 -4.70
CA PRO A 61 -7.25 10.20 -4.52
C PRO A 61 -6.27 11.02 -5.35
N ARG A 62 -5.23 11.54 -4.69
CA ARG A 62 -4.06 12.14 -5.30
C ARG A 62 -2.84 11.30 -4.96
N VAL A 63 -2.11 10.90 -6.00
CA VAL A 63 -0.90 10.10 -5.85
C VAL A 63 0.26 10.84 -6.47
N SER A 64 1.34 10.95 -5.71
CA SER A 64 2.64 11.32 -6.24
C SER A 64 3.65 10.20 -5.96
N VAL A 65 4.52 9.98 -6.94
CA VAL A 65 5.67 9.08 -6.84
C VAL A 65 6.91 9.97 -6.83
N GLY A 66 7.86 9.66 -5.95
CA GLY A 66 9.13 10.35 -5.86
C GLY A 66 9.92 10.28 -7.18
N PRO A 67 10.85 11.24 -7.41
CA PRO A 67 11.58 11.34 -8.68
C PRO A 67 12.68 10.28 -8.83
N GLU A 68 12.96 9.50 -7.79
CA GLU A 68 14.00 8.49 -7.78
C GLU A 68 13.41 7.14 -7.42
N ILE A 69 13.92 6.10 -8.09
CA ILE A 69 13.78 4.73 -7.60
C ILE A 69 15.13 4.29 -7.04
N THR A 70 15.10 3.39 -6.08
CA THR A 70 16.29 2.75 -5.51
C THR A 70 16.26 1.27 -5.84
N ILE A 71 17.22 0.78 -6.59
CA ILE A 71 17.39 -0.65 -6.84
C ILE A 71 18.43 -1.17 -5.86
N GLY A 72 18.01 -2.10 -5.01
CA GLY A 72 18.87 -2.77 -4.04
C GLY A 72 18.96 -4.26 -4.35
N ASN A 73 20.10 -4.85 -4.03
CA ASN A 73 20.31 -6.29 -4.09
C ASN A 73 21.00 -6.78 -2.80
N GLY A 74 20.72 -8.02 -2.42
CA GLY A 74 21.35 -8.67 -1.29
C GLY A 74 20.87 -10.12 -1.19
N LEU A 75 21.32 -10.84 -0.15
CA LEU A 75 20.97 -12.25 0.01
C LEU A 75 19.45 -12.50 0.06
N TRP A 76 18.69 -11.53 0.56
CA TRP A 76 17.24 -11.64 0.72
C TRP A 76 16.47 -11.25 -0.54
N GLY A 77 17.20 -10.97 -1.62
CA GLY A 77 16.66 -10.67 -2.92
C GLY A 77 17.01 -9.28 -3.37
N TRP A 78 16.63 -9.02 -4.62
CA TRP A 78 16.62 -7.69 -5.17
C TRP A 78 15.24 -7.05 -4.97
N GLY A 79 15.23 -5.73 -4.94
CA GLY A 79 14.00 -4.95 -4.85
C GLY A 79 14.18 -3.55 -5.39
N LEU A 80 13.06 -2.95 -5.82
CA LEU A 80 12.97 -1.57 -6.25
C LEU A 80 12.19 -0.80 -5.20
N ALA A 81 12.73 0.30 -4.68
CA ALA A 81 12.05 1.15 -3.70
C ALA A 81 11.80 2.56 -4.25
N CYS A 82 10.66 3.16 -3.92
CA CYS A 82 10.41 4.58 -4.18
C CYS A 82 9.46 5.16 -3.14
N ASP A 83 9.52 6.48 -2.97
CA ASP A 83 8.56 7.17 -2.12
C ASP A 83 7.23 7.33 -2.85
N VAL A 84 6.13 7.01 -2.16
CA VAL A 84 4.78 7.20 -2.66
C VAL A 84 3.99 7.98 -1.62
N ALA A 85 3.34 9.06 -2.06
CA ALA A 85 2.38 9.80 -1.25
C ALA A 85 0.99 9.61 -1.85
N LEU A 86 0.06 9.12 -1.03
CA LEU A 86 -1.35 8.93 -1.35
C LEU A 86 -2.19 9.80 -0.41
N VAL A 87 -2.78 10.85 -0.95
CA VAL A 87 -3.63 11.78 -0.21
C VAL A 87 -5.05 11.67 -0.73
N ASN A 88 -6.02 11.57 0.17
CA ASN A 88 -7.43 11.68 -0.19
C ASN A 88 -7.90 13.11 0.11
N LEU A 89 -8.13 13.89 -0.94
CA LEU A 89 -8.72 15.24 -0.83
C LEU A 89 -10.25 15.22 -0.82
N GLY A 90 -10.83 14.02 -0.94
CA GLY A 90 -12.27 13.82 -0.92
C GLY A 90 -12.83 13.74 0.48
N THR A 91 -14.16 13.71 0.54
CA THR A 91 -14.92 13.60 1.78
C THR A 91 -15.29 12.16 2.13
N ARG A 92 -14.88 11.17 1.31
CA ARG A 92 -15.13 9.75 1.59
C ARG A 92 -13.85 8.94 1.52
N ALA A 93 -13.65 8.05 2.48
CA ALA A 93 -12.52 7.11 2.49
C ALA A 93 -12.58 6.10 1.32
N PHE A 94 -11.44 5.54 0.95
CA PHE A 94 -11.38 4.44 -0.02
C PHE A 94 -10.29 3.43 0.33
N ASP A 95 -10.56 2.19 -0.05
CA ASP A 95 -9.66 1.08 0.19
C ASP A 95 -8.69 0.89 -0.98
N VAL A 96 -7.43 0.71 -0.62
CA VAL A 96 -6.30 0.51 -1.50
C VAL A 96 -5.91 -0.95 -1.48
N GLY A 97 -5.93 -1.58 -2.64
CA GLY A 97 -5.47 -2.95 -2.82
C GLY A 97 -3.94 -3.04 -2.77
N ARG A 98 -3.43 -4.25 -2.95
CA ARG A 98 -1.98 -4.49 -2.99
C ARG A 98 -1.35 -3.74 -4.16
N MET A 99 -0.32 -2.94 -3.89
CA MET A 99 0.41 -2.21 -4.92
C MET A 99 1.26 -3.18 -5.76
N GLU A 100 1.38 -2.90 -7.04
CA GLU A 100 2.13 -3.71 -7.98
C GLU A 100 3.00 -2.83 -8.86
N ALA A 101 4.20 -3.32 -9.19
CA ALA A 101 5.07 -2.72 -10.18
C ALA A 101 5.33 -3.72 -11.31
N TYR A 102 5.12 -3.32 -12.55
CA TYR A 102 5.55 -4.08 -13.72
C TYR A 102 6.76 -3.39 -14.35
N LEU A 103 7.84 -4.14 -14.50
CA LEU A 103 9.11 -3.65 -15.00
C LEU A 103 9.46 -4.43 -16.28
N ALA A 104 9.85 -3.73 -17.34
CA ALA A 104 10.24 -4.32 -18.61
C ALA A 104 11.40 -3.55 -19.25
N LEU A 105 12.39 -4.27 -19.77
CA LEU A 105 13.42 -3.68 -20.63
C LEU A 105 12.79 -3.31 -22.00
N ASP A 106 12.99 -2.08 -22.48
CA ASP A 106 12.28 -1.49 -23.64
C ASP A 106 12.29 -2.36 -24.90
N LYS A 107 13.44 -2.95 -25.20
CA LYS A 107 13.68 -3.85 -26.34
C LYS A 107 14.03 -5.27 -25.89
N GLY A 108 13.62 -5.61 -24.67
CA GLY A 108 14.00 -6.85 -24.03
C GLY A 108 13.15 -8.05 -24.44
N SER A 109 13.70 -9.24 -24.20
CA SER A 109 12.98 -10.50 -24.30
C SER A 109 11.89 -10.59 -23.22
N PRO A 110 10.91 -11.51 -23.36
CA PRO A 110 9.90 -11.73 -22.32
C PRO A 110 10.47 -12.08 -20.94
N GLU A 111 11.68 -12.64 -20.87
CA GLU A 111 12.37 -13.01 -19.62
C GLU A 111 12.90 -11.79 -18.86
N GLN A 112 13.09 -10.66 -19.56
CA GLN A 112 13.52 -9.37 -19.00
C GLN A 112 12.33 -8.51 -18.54
N ARG A 113 11.28 -9.19 -18.08
CA ARG A 113 10.05 -8.59 -17.55
C ARG A 113 9.78 -9.15 -16.18
N LYS A 114 9.46 -8.29 -15.23
CA LYS A 114 9.20 -8.66 -13.84
C LYS A 114 7.95 -7.97 -13.32
N THR A 115 7.09 -8.75 -12.68
CA THR A 115 5.99 -8.21 -11.87
C THR A 115 6.38 -8.32 -10.41
N LEU A 116 6.37 -7.20 -9.72
CA LEU A 116 6.80 -7.03 -8.34
C LEU A 116 5.60 -6.63 -7.48
N LEU A 117 5.60 -7.08 -6.22
CA LEU A 117 4.59 -6.73 -5.24
C LEU A 117 5.16 -5.68 -4.28
N GLY A 118 4.38 -4.63 -4.02
CA GLY A 118 4.79 -3.52 -3.17
C GLY A 118 4.66 -3.83 -1.68
N PHE A 119 5.69 -3.47 -0.92
CA PHE A 119 5.77 -3.56 0.54
C PHE A 119 6.33 -2.26 1.15
N SER A 120 5.64 -1.60 2.08
CA SER A 120 6.05 -0.36 2.74
C SER A 120 7.22 -0.62 3.67
N GLY A 121 8.24 0.24 3.55
CA GLY A 121 9.21 0.51 4.60
C GLY A 121 8.55 0.99 5.89
N LYS A 122 9.30 1.13 6.99
CA LYS A 122 8.71 1.61 8.27
C LYS A 122 8.03 2.97 8.03
N PRO A 123 6.75 3.17 8.38
CA PRO A 123 6.13 4.48 8.27
C PRO A 123 6.80 5.44 9.26
N TRP A 124 7.19 6.62 8.80
CA TRP A 124 7.86 7.61 9.65
C TRP A 124 6.87 8.43 10.51
N TYR A 125 5.55 8.36 10.25
CA TYR A 125 4.58 9.30 10.84
C TYR A 125 3.19 8.75 11.24
N SER A 126 3.00 7.46 11.52
CA SER A 126 1.75 7.08 12.21
C SER A 126 1.94 5.88 13.13
N GLY A 127 1.56 6.06 14.39
CA GLY A 127 1.73 5.09 15.47
C GLY A 127 0.92 3.81 15.33
N GLU A 128 0.08 3.63 14.31
CA GLU A 128 -0.76 2.42 14.19
C GLU A 128 -1.13 2.05 12.74
N TRP A 129 -0.21 1.66 11.84
CA TRP A 129 -0.59 0.92 10.61
C TRP A 129 0.55 0.04 10.05
N ARG A 130 0.27 -1.27 9.83
CA ARG A 130 0.87 -2.21 8.83
C ARG A 130 -0.15 -3.35 8.61
N PRO A 131 -0.38 -3.94 7.42
CA PRO A 131 0.56 -4.25 6.32
C PRO A 131 0.05 -3.88 4.90
N LEU A 132 0.77 -4.33 3.87
CA LEU A 132 0.63 -3.98 2.44
C LEU A 132 -0.41 -4.78 1.67
N GLY A 133 -1.55 -4.95 2.33
CA GLY A 133 -2.82 -5.38 1.77
C GLY A 133 -3.89 -4.49 2.37
N TYR A 134 -4.93 -4.19 1.60
CA TYR A 134 -6.16 -3.54 2.05
C TYR A 134 -5.96 -2.45 3.12
N PHE A 135 -5.46 -1.28 2.73
CA PHE A 135 -5.39 -0.12 3.62
C PHE A 135 -6.37 0.97 3.18
N SER A 136 -6.91 1.73 4.13
CA SER A 136 -7.88 2.81 3.84
C SER A 136 -7.22 4.18 3.94
N ALA A 137 -7.29 4.98 2.88
CA ALA A 137 -6.96 6.40 2.94
C ALA A 137 -8.16 7.17 3.53
N LYS A 138 -7.99 7.86 4.66
CA LYS A 138 -9.09 8.54 5.38
C LYS A 138 -9.56 9.78 4.62
N ALA A 139 -10.83 10.15 4.80
CA ALA A 139 -11.35 11.44 4.36
C ALA A 139 -10.69 12.58 5.17
N ASP A 140 -10.67 13.80 4.62
CA ASP A 140 -10.18 15.02 5.29
C ASP A 140 -8.67 15.03 5.62
N GLY A 141 -7.83 14.60 4.67
CA GLY A 141 -6.37 14.81 4.74
C GLY A 141 -5.58 13.75 5.52
N GLY A 142 -6.24 12.72 6.06
CA GLY A 142 -5.58 11.56 6.69
C GLY A 142 -4.97 10.59 5.66
N GLY A 143 -4.03 11.10 4.85
CA GLY A 143 -3.32 10.37 3.80
C GLY A 143 -2.20 9.45 4.32
N TRP A 144 -1.58 8.72 3.39
CA TRP A 144 -0.43 7.86 3.63
C TRP A 144 0.76 8.35 2.82
N THR A 145 1.93 8.46 3.45
CA THR A 145 3.20 8.76 2.78
C THR A 145 4.27 7.83 3.32
N GLY A 146 5.02 7.19 2.43
CA GLY A 146 6.16 6.38 2.82
C GLY A 146 6.89 5.74 1.64
N GLY A 147 8.06 5.17 1.95
CA GLY A 147 8.80 4.36 1.00
C GLY A 147 8.08 3.03 0.75
N VAL A 148 7.85 2.69 -0.51
CA VAL A 148 7.37 1.37 -0.97
C VAL A 148 8.54 0.63 -1.59
N THR A 149 8.79 -0.58 -1.13
CA THR A 149 9.74 -1.54 -1.70
C THR A 149 8.96 -2.61 -2.47
N PHE A 150 9.12 -2.64 -3.78
CA PHE A 150 8.61 -3.65 -4.69
C PHE A 150 9.62 -4.80 -4.82
N THR A 151 9.18 -6.02 -4.56
CA THR A 151 10.02 -7.22 -4.66
C THR A 151 9.34 -8.32 -5.47
N GLU A 152 10.13 -9.16 -6.12
CA GLU A 152 9.62 -10.34 -6.82
C GLU A 152 9.01 -11.35 -5.83
N ARG A 153 7.97 -12.06 -6.24
CA ARG A 153 7.44 -13.18 -5.48
C ARG A 153 8.41 -14.36 -5.59
N ARG A 154 9.08 -14.69 -4.49
CA ARG A 154 9.92 -15.88 -4.40
C ARG A 154 9.08 -17.16 -4.39
N SER A 155 9.56 -18.20 -5.07
CA SER A 155 9.01 -19.55 -4.96
C SER A 155 9.29 -20.15 -3.58
N GLN A 156 8.54 -21.16 -3.17
CA GLN A 156 8.78 -21.83 -1.89
C GLN A 156 10.19 -22.43 -1.80
N SER A 157 10.73 -22.94 -2.92
CA SER A 157 12.09 -23.47 -2.97
C SER A 157 13.15 -22.38 -2.81
N GLN A 158 12.96 -21.21 -3.44
CA GLN A 158 13.84 -20.05 -3.25
C GLN A 158 13.80 -19.56 -1.80
N THR A 159 12.61 -19.45 -1.20
CA THR A 159 12.46 -19.06 0.21
C THR A 159 13.18 -20.02 1.15
N ARG A 160 13.06 -21.33 0.93
CA ARG A 160 13.77 -22.35 1.73
C ARG A 160 15.28 -22.23 1.57
N ARG A 161 15.79 -22.18 0.33
CA ARG A 161 17.23 -22.03 0.06
C ARG A 161 17.81 -20.79 0.75
N THR A 162 17.14 -19.65 0.64
CA THR A 162 17.57 -18.43 1.34
C THR A 162 17.54 -18.62 2.85
N GLY A 163 16.47 -19.20 3.41
CA GLY A 163 16.36 -19.45 4.85
C GLY A 163 17.47 -20.37 5.38
N ASP A 164 17.77 -21.46 4.67
CA ASP A 164 18.84 -22.39 5.03
C ASP A 164 20.22 -21.72 4.97
N LEU A 165 20.45 -20.86 3.97
CA LEU A 165 21.65 -20.03 3.87
C LEU A 165 21.75 -19.06 5.05
N SER A 166 20.67 -18.34 5.38
CA SER A 166 20.62 -17.44 6.54
C SER A 166 20.94 -18.18 7.83
N CYS A 167 20.34 -19.36 8.06
CA CYS A 167 20.58 -20.15 9.26
C CYS A 167 22.03 -20.61 9.38
N ARG A 168 22.67 -21.03 8.28
CA ARG A 168 24.10 -21.41 8.29
C ARG A 168 24.99 -20.21 8.58
N VAL A 169 24.73 -19.06 7.97
CA VAL A 169 25.44 -17.81 8.25
C VAL A 169 25.33 -17.43 9.72
N PHE A 170 24.12 -17.42 10.28
CA PHE A 170 23.91 -17.09 11.69
C PHE A 170 24.59 -18.08 12.62
N ARG A 171 24.52 -19.38 12.33
CA ARG A 171 25.18 -20.41 13.13
C ARG A 171 26.69 -20.22 13.10
N GLU A 172 27.29 -19.98 11.94
CA GLU A 172 28.73 -19.80 11.85
C GLU A 172 29.21 -18.55 12.60
N ILE A 173 28.47 -17.44 12.50
CA ILE A 173 28.73 -16.23 13.28
C ILE A 173 28.59 -16.53 14.79
N GLN A 174 27.54 -17.24 15.18
CA GLN A 174 27.33 -17.65 16.57
C GLN A 174 28.48 -18.50 17.10
N ASP A 175 28.86 -19.54 16.36
CA ASP A 175 29.92 -20.48 16.75
C ASP A 175 31.30 -19.81 16.80
N LYS A 176 31.58 -18.86 15.89
CA LYS A 176 32.89 -18.20 15.81
C LYS A 176 33.06 -17.04 16.79
N TYR A 177 31.99 -16.28 17.07
CA TYR A 177 32.07 -15.02 17.81
C TYR A 177 31.33 -15.01 19.15
N PHE A 178 30.37 -15.91 19.35
CA PHE A 178 29.46 -15.87 20.51
C PHE A 178 29.46 -17.16 21.36
N SER A 179 30.18 -18.19 20.94
CA SER A 179 30.36 -19.43 21.71
C SER A 179 31.26 -19.25 22.94
N ASP A 180 31.98 -18.13 23.02
CA ASP A 180 32.97 -17.82 24.06
C ASP A 180 32.68 -16.44 24.69
N ASN A 181 32.27 -16.42 25.96
CA ASN A 181 31.70 -15.23 26.62
C ASN A 181 32.66 -14.03 26.71
N GLU A 182 33.98 -14.25 26.73
CA GLU A 182 34.98 -13.16 26.72
C GLU A 182 35.12 -12.49 25.35
N LYS A 183 34.88 -13.22 24.24
CA LYS A 183 34.92 -12.66 22.88
C LYS A 183 33.68 -11.86 22.52
N ALA A 184 32.53 -12.22 23.10
CA ALA A 184 31.25 -11.52 22.88
C ALA A 184 31.26 -10.06 23.38
N LEU A 185 32.04 -9.74 24.42
CA LEU A 185 32.16 -8.38 24.97
C LEU A 185 33.00 -7.43 24.09
N ASN A 186 33.98 -7.97 23.35
CA ASN A 186 34.78 -7.22 22.37
C ASN A 186 34.12 -7.13 20.98
N ALA A 187 32.99 -7.82 20.78
CA ALA A 187 32.34 -7.95 19.48
C ALA A 187 31.68 -6.68 18.95
N LYS A 188 31.48 -5.61 19.76
CA LYS A 188 30.78 -4.37 19.32
C LYS A 188 31.44 -3.62 18.15
N ARG A 189 32.66 -3.98 17.74
CA ARG A 189 33.38 -3.36 16.60
C ARG A 189 33.89 -4.36 15.54
N LEU A 190 33.56 -5.65 15.65
CA LEU A 190 34.00 -6.67 14.70
C LEU A 190 33.03 -6.82 13.52
N THR A 191 33.53 -6.58 12.31
CA THR A 191 32.86 -7.16 11.13
C THR A 191 32.94 -8.69 11.26
N TYR A 192 31.81 -9.39 11.32
CA TYR A 192 31.80 -10.84 11.32
C TYR A 192 32.22 -11.36 9.95
N GLU A 193 33.12 -12.34 9.97
CA GLU A 193 33.63 -13.03 8.80
C GLU A 193 33.14 -14.47 8.84
N VAL A 194 32.53 -14.90 7.75
CA VAL A 194 32.19 -16.30 7.48
C VAL A 194 33.30 -16.97 6.68
N SER A 195 33.26 -18.29 6.60
CA SER A 195 34.17 -19.14 5.86
C SER A 195 34.15 -18.79 4.36
N ASP A 196 35.27 -19.02 3.68
CA ASP A 196 35.40 -18.72 2.24
C ASP A 196 34.35 -19.46 1.41
N ALA A 197 34.04 -20.70 1.77
CA ALA A 197 33.00 -21.49 1.11
C ALA A 197 31.61 -20.85 1.25
N LEU A 198 31.25 -20.39 2.46
CA LEU A 198 29.96 -19.73 2.69
C LEU A 198 29.92 -18.34 2.06
N SER A 199 31.04 -17.62 2.08
CA SER A 199 31.20 -16.32 1.39
C SER A 199 31.01 -16.45 -0.12
N GLU A 200 31.55 -17.49 -0.73
CA GLU A 200 31.40 -17.74 -2.17
C GLU A 200 29.96 -18.14 -2.52
N GLU A 201 29.32 -18.98 -1.71
CA GLU A 201 27.89 -19.32 -1.89
C GLU A 201 26.98 -18.08 -1.77
N MET A 202 27.27 -17.20 -0.80
CA MET A 202 26.59 -15.92 -0.64
C MET A 202 26.76 -15.03 -1.87
N ARG A 203 28.00 -14.87 -2.36
CA ARG A 203 28.32 -14.09 -3.57
C ARG A 203 27.57 -14.61 -4.79
N SER A 204 27.63 -15.92 -5.03
CA SER A 204 26.93 -16.58 -6.11
C SER A 204 25.41 -16.35 -6.04
N THR A 205 24.84 -16.43 -4.84
CA THR A 205 23.40 -16.18 -4.62
C THR A 205 23.03 -14.73 -4.95
N VAL A 206 23.77 -13.75 -4.43
CA VAL A 206 23.56 -12.32 -4.71
C VAL A 206 23.65 -12.01 -6.20
N ALA A 207 24.68 -12.53 -6.88
CA ALA A 207 24.85 -12.34 -8.32
C ALA A 207 23.71 -12.99 -9.12
N SER A 208 23.25 -14.17 -8.72
CA SER A 208 22.16 -14.88 -9.41
C SER A 208 20.81 -14.18 -9.31
N ASP A 209 20.53 -13.48 -8.21
CA ASP A 209 19.26 -12.80 -7.98
C ASP A 209 19.04 -11.60 -8.93
N VAL A 210 20.12 -11.02 -9.46
CA VAL A 210 20.08 -9.88 -10.41
C VAL A 210 20.57 -10.22 -11.81
N ALA A 211 20.86 -11.49 -12.12
CA ALA A 211 21.41 -11.91 -13.41
C ALA A 211 20.52 -11.57 -14.63
N TRP A 212 19.24 -11.28 -14.39
CA TRP A 212 18.28 -10.87 -15.41
C TRP A 212 18.35 -9.36 -15.74
N ILE A 213 19.01 -8.55 -14.89
CA ILE A 213 19.14 -7.11 -15.08
C ILE A 213 20.28 -6.84 -16.06
N GLU A 214 19.92 -6.30 -17.22
CA GLU A 214 20.85 -5.86 -18.25
C GLU A 214 20.91 -4.33 -18.35
N PRO A 215 21.99 -3.76 -18.91
CA PRO A 215 22.05 -2.35 -19.24
C PRO A 215 20.98 -1.97 -20.28
N GLY A 216 20.39 -0.78 -20.13
CA GLY A 216 19.44 -0.21 -21.08
C GLY A 216 18.30 0.55 -20.42
N THR A 217 17.34 0.99 -21.24
CA THR A 217 16.17 1.73 -20.78
C THR A 217 15.07 0.78 -20.32
N TYR A 218 14.69 0.92 -19.06
CA TYR A 218 13.58 0.20 -18.46
C TYR A 218 12.31 1.05 -18.48
N ARG A 219 11.18 0.38 -18.69
CA ARG A 219 9.84 0.92 -18.51
C ARG A 219 9.23 0.31 -17.25
N LEU A 220 8.72 1.17 -16.38
CA LEU A 220 8.12 0.84 -15.10
C LEU A 220 6.66 1.30 -15.08
N LEU A 221 5.75 0.40 -14.74
CA LEU A 221 4.35 0.73 -14.47
C LEU A 221 4.07 0.49 -12.99
N ILE A 222 3.70 1.53 -12.26
CA ILE A 222 3.21 1.41 -10.88
C ILE A 222 1.68 1.42 -10.93
N SER A 223 1.07 0.37 -10.39
CA SER A 223 -0.38 0.22 -10.26
C SER A 223 -0.80 0.10 -8.80
N ILE A 224 -1.75 0.93 -8.40
CA ILE A 224 -2.40 0.92 -7.09
C ILE A 224 -3.87 0.60 -7.33
N PRO A 225 -4.30 -0.67 -7.23
CA PRO A 225 -5.68 -1.07 -7.48
C PRO A 225 -6.62 -0.57 -6.38
N ARG A 226 -7.90 -0.40 -6.73
CA ARG A 226 -8.95 -0.27 -5.74
C ARG A 226 -9.29 -1.64 -5.19
N ALA A 227 -9.24 -1.76 -3.86
CA ALA A 227 -9.57 -3.00 -3.17
C ALA A 227 -11.04 -3.41 -3.35
N ASP A 228 -11.94 -2.43 -3.38
CA ASP A 228 -13.39 -2.64 -3.44
C ASP A 228 -13.94 -2.84 -4.85
N LYS A 229 -13.11 -2.65 -5.90
CA LYS A 229 -13.55 -2.65 -7.30
C LYS A 229 -12.52 -3.29 -8.21
N LYS A 230 -12.83 -4.52 -8.64
CA LYS A 230 -12.02 -5.26 -9.63
C LYS A 230 -11.83 -4.45 -10.91
N GLY A 231 -10.58 -4.39 -11.39
CA GLY A 231 -10.22 -3.67 -12.62
C GLY A 231 -10.26 -2.15 -12.52
N LYS A 232 -10.46 -1.58 -11.32
CA LYS A 232 -10.34 -0.14 -11.07
C LYS A 232 -9.07 0.15 -10.30
N PHE A 233 -8.49 1.31 -10.57
CA PHE A 233 -7.23 1.76 -9.98
C PHE A 233 -7.44 3.07 -9.23
N VAL A 234 -6.78 3.20 -8.10
CA VAL A 234 -6.52 4.48 -7.42
C VAL A 234 -5.50 5.26 -8.24
N TYR A 235 -4.47 4.56 -8.72
CA TYR A 235 -3.41 5.13 -9.54
C TYR A 235 -2.83 4.08 -10.50
N ARG A 236 -2.47 4.52 -11.70
CA ARG A 236 -1.74 3.72 -12.69
C ARG A 236 -0.85 4.70 -13.46
N GLY A 237 0.45 4.68 -13.21
CA GLY A 237 1.42 5.60 -13.78
C GLY A 237 2.61 4.87 -14.41
N GLY A 238 3.02 5.32 -15.59
CA GLY A 238 4.17 4.81 -16.33
C GLY A 238 5.39 5.72 -16.20
N PHE A 239 6.56 5.11 -16.11
CA PHE A 239 7.85 5.77 -15.96
C PHE A 239 8.93 5.06 -16.80
N SER A 240 9.98 5.78 -17.13
CA SER A 240 11.21 5.22 -17.69
C SER A 240 12.43 5.60 -16.86
N PHE A 241 13.44 4.74 -16.87
CA PHE A 241 14.75 5.03 -16.32
C PHE A 241 15.83 4.22 -17.03
N GLU A 242 17.08 4.65 -16.94
CA GLU A 242 18.22 3.97 -17.54
C GLU A 242 19.01 3.19 -16.50
N VAL A 243 19.42 1.97 -16.85
CA VAL A 243 20.40 1.17 -16.12
C VAL A 243 21.67 1.12 -16.96
N THR A 244 22.78 1.57 -16.39
CA THR A 244 24.10 1.57 -17.05
C THR A 244 24.90 0.32 -16.74
N ASP A 245 25.98 0.07 -17.47
CA ASP A 245 26.94 -1.01 -17.17
C ASP A 245 27.45 -0.94 -15.73
N SER A 246 27.83 0.26 -15.25
CA SER A 246 28.27 0.46 -13.87
C SER A 246 27.18 0.13 -12.86
N ASN A 247 25.91 0.32 -13.20
CA ASN A 247 24.81 -0.08 -12.31
C ASN A 247 24.70 -1.60 -12.20
N VAL A 248 24.84 -2.31 -13.32
CA VAL A 248 24.85 -3.77 -13.34
C VAL A 248 26.04 -4.32 -12.55
N GLU A 249 27.24 -3.77 -12.75
CA GLU A 249 28.44 -4.13 -12.00
C GLU A 249 28.26 -3.90 -10.48
N ILE A 250 27.66 -2.76 -10.11
CA ILE A 250 27.33 -2.45 -8.71
C ILE A 250 26.40 -3.51 -8.12
N LEU A 251 25.31 -3.85 -8.81
CA LEU A 251 24.27 -4.75 -8.30
C LEU A 251 24.72 -6.21 -8.25
N SER A 252 25.62 -6.64 -9.14
CA SER A 252 26.04 -8.02 -9.29
C SER A 252 27.38 -8.33 -8.62
N GLU A 253 28.45 -7.63 -9.02
CA GLU A 253 29.83 -7.95 -8.65
C GLU A 253 30.26 -7.23 -7.38
N LEU A 254 30.09 -5.91 -7.33
CA LEU A 254 30.54 -5.11 -6.18
C LEU A 254 29.69 -5.39 -4.95
N GLN A 255 28.36 -5.52 -5.11
CA GLN A 255 27.45 -5.90 -4.04
C GLN A 255 27.76 -7.30 -3.47
N ALA A 256 28.07 -8.26 -4.33
CA ALA A 256 28.46 -9.59 -3.91
C ALA A 256 29.77 -9.57 -3.12
N ARG A 257 30.80 -8.88 -3.63
CA ARG A 257 32.12 -8.78 -2.98
C ARG A 257 32.13 -8.01 -1.67
N ALA A 258 31.29 -6.98 -1.56
CA ALA A 258 31.27 -6.13 -0.37
C ALA A 258 30.42 -6.71 0.78
N TYR A 259 29.93 -7.94 0.65
CA TYR A 259 29.10 -8.55 1.68
C TYR A 259 29.90 -8.75 2.98
N LYS A 260 29.59 -7.91 3.97
CA LYS A 260 30.21 -7.88 5.30
C LYS A 260 29.13 -7.79 6.36
N PHE A 261 29.37 -8.37 7.53
CA PHE A 261 28.43 -8.40 8.64
C PHE A 261 28.88 -7.46 9.76
N PRO A 262 28.41 -6.21 9.82
CA PRO A 262 28.77 -5.34 10.92
C PRO A 262 28.21 -5.89 12.26
N PRO A 263 28.91 -5.63 13.38
CA PRO A 263 28.58 -6.20 14.68
C PRO A 263 27.32 -5.62 15.32
N GLU A 264 26.99 -4.38 14.99
CA GLU A 264 25.86 -3.63 15.55
C GLU A 264 24.51 -4.05 14.94
N ALA A 265 24.50 -5.09 14.10
CA ALA A 265 23.47 -5.29 13.09
C ALA A 265 23.03 -6.75 12.92
N ILE A 266 22.90 -7.51 14.01
CA ILE A 266 22.08 -8.75 13.98
C ILE A 266 20.63 -8.43 13.51
N GLY A 267 20.20 -7.17 13.55
CA GLY A 267 18.86 -6.72 13.13
C GLY A 267 18.74 -5.97 11.80
N ASN A 268 19.80 -5.43 11.20
CA ASN A 268 19.70 -4.62 9.97
C ASN A 268 20.96 -4.78 9.13
N TRP A 269 20.91 -5.72 8.20
CA TRP A 269 21.96 -6.00 7.24
C TRP A 269 22.20 -4.75 6.36
N HIS A 270 23.20 -4.85 5.46
CA HIS A 270 23.43 -3.99 4.29
C HIS A 270 24.57 -2.95 4.42
N MET A 271 25.78 -3.34 3.98
CA MET A 271 26.39 -2.55 2.90
C MET A 271 25.60 -2.88 1.64
N SER A 272 24.50 -2.18 1.38
CA SER A 272 23.85 -2.22 0.08
C SER A 272 24.40 -1.06 -0.72
N PHE A 273 25.22 -1.33 -1.73
CA PHE A 273 25.28 -0.42 -2.84
C PHE A 273 23.88 -0.36 -3.46
N GLN A 274 23.39 0.86 -3.58
CA GLN A 274 22.07 1.15 -4.10
C GLN A 274 22.26 1.91 -5.39
N VAL A 275 21.59 1.45 -6.46
CA VAL A 275 21.51 2.20 -7.69
C VAL A 275 20.28 3.10 -7.60
N ARG A 276 20.45 4.38 -7.90
CA ARG A 276 19.38 5.39 -7.77
C ARG A 276 19.15 6.12 -9.09
N PRO A 277 18.56 5.47 -10.10
CA PRO A 277 18.26 6.15 -11.34
C PRO A 277 17.06 7.08 -11.15
N ILE A 278 17.11 8.22 -11.82
CA ILE A 278 16.01 9.19 -11.87
C ILE A 278 14.95 8.63 -12.81
N ILE A 279 13.68 8.72 -12.41
CA ILE A 279 12.57 8.29 -13.25
C ILE A 279 11.99 9.46 -14.04
N GLU A 280 11.65 9.20 -15.29
CA GLU A 280 10.98 10.13 -16.18
C GLU A 280 9.55 9.65 -16.43
N PRO A 281 8.52 10.51 -16.29
CA PRO A 281 7.15 10.12 -16.59
C PRO A 281 6.98 9.76 -18.07
N LEU A 282 6.31 8.65 -18.34
CA LEU A 282 5.87 8.29 -19.69
C LEU A 282 4.64 9.10 -20.07
N ASP A 283 4.46 9.33 -21.38
CA ASP A 283 3.21 9.88 -21.87
C ASP A 283 2.04 8.89 -21.67
N LYS A 284 0.81 9.38 -21.87
CA LYS A 284 -0.40 8.57 -21.68
C LYS A 284 -0.43 7.35 -22.61
N ALA A 285 -0.05 7.52 -23.88
CA ALA A 285 -0.11 6.44 -24.86
C ALA A 285 0.92 5.34 -24.55
N GLN A 286 2.12 5.71 -24.12
CA GLN A 286 3.15 4.79 -23.65
C GLN A 286 2.71 4.07 -22.38
N THR A 287 2.12 4.79 -21.43
CA THR A 287 1.57 4.22 -20.19
C THR A 287 0.46 3.20 -20.49
N ASP A 288 -0.48 3.52 -21.38
CA ASP A 288 -1.59 2.63 -21.73
C ASP A 288 -1.11 1.36 -22.46
N ARG A 289 -0.08 1.48 -23.31
CA ARG A 289 0.57 0.33 -23.95
C ARG A 289 1.24 -0.58 -22.92
N LEU A 290 2.02 -0.01 -22.01
CA LEU A 290 2.70 -0.75 -20.95
C LEU A 290 1.71 -1.42 -19.99
N ALA A 291 0.59 -0.76 -19.69
CA ALA A 291 -0.50 -1.34 -18.93
C ALA A 291 -1.14 -2.55 -19.62
N THR A 292 -1.36 -2.46 -20.92
CA THR A 292 -1.88 -3.60 -21.71
C THR A 292 -0.91 -4.78 -21.70
N GLU A 293 0.39 -4.50 -21.80
CA GLU A 293 1.44 -5.52 -21.72
C GLU A 293 1.46 -6.20 -20.34
N ALA A 294 1.42 -5.40 -19.27
CA ALA A 294 1.39 -5.89 -17.89
C ALA A 294 0.14 -6.77 -17.63
N ASP A 295 -1.02 -6.34 -18.12
CA ASP A 295 -2.27 -7.08 -17.95
C ASP A 295 -2.22 -8.42 -18.72
N ARG A 296 -1.64 -8.47 -19.93
CA ARG A 296 -1.39 -9.72 -20.68
C ARG A 296 -0.39 -10.64 -19.99
N ALA A 297 0.70 -10.08 -19.46
CA ALA A 297 1.70 -10.86 -18.73
C ALA A 297 1.08 -11.51 -17.48
N ARG A 298 0.18 -10.79 -16.79
CA ARG A 298 -0.57 -11.32 -15.65
C ARG A 298 -1.51 -12.47 -16.05
N GLU A 299 -2.23 -12.31 -17.15
CA GLU A 299 -3.12 -13.36 -17.67
C GLU A 299 -2.34 -14.63 -18.07
N ALA A 300 -1.20 -14.47 -18.76
CA ALA A 300 -0.34 -15.59 -19.15
C ALA A 300 0.27 -16.31 -17.95
N ALA A 301 0.55 -15.61 -16.84
CA ALA A 301 1.06 -16.19 -15.61
C ALA A 301 0.01 -16.96 -14.77
N GLY A 302 -1.26 -17.03 -15.22
CA GLY A 302 -2.23 -18.00 -14.71
C GLY A 302 -2.87 -17.72 -13.33
N ALA A 303 -2.93 -16.48 -12.86
CA ALA A 303 -3.63 -16.13 -11.61
C ALA A 303 -4.95 -15.40 -11.93
N THR A 304 -6.13 -16.04 -11.86
CA THR A 304 -6.90 -16.12 -10.60
C THR A 304 -6.37 -15.18 -9.52
N VAL A 305 -6.61 -13.89 -9.69
CA VAL A 305 -6.75 -12.98 -8.56
C VAL A 305 -8.03 -13.41 -7.83
N ALA A 306 -7.92 -14.41 -6.96
CA ALA A 306 -8.86 -14.53 -5.86
C ALA A 306 -8.78 -13.21 -5.07
N PRO A 307 -9.93 -12.63 -4.69
CA PRO A 307 -9.99 -11.38 -3.95
C PRO A 307 -9.18 -11.45 -2.64
#